data_AF-A0AAE0EJ50-F1
#
_entry.id   AF-A0AAE0EJ50-F1
#
_cell.length_a   1.000
_cell.length_b   1.000
_cell.length_c   1.000
_cell.angle_alpha   90.00
_cell.angle_beta   90.00
_cell.angle_gamma   90.00
#
_symmetry.space_group_name_H-M   'P 1'
#
loop_
_entity.id
_entity.type
_entity.pdbx_description
1 polymer ?
#
loop_
_entity_poly.entity_id
_entity_poly.type
_entity_poly.pdbx_seq_one_letter_code
_entity_poly.pdbx_strand_id
1 'polypeptide(L)'
;MDNIDWDRQVEKQLEKTPSTIDLLNTTQCQELGIDGALPVNANAEQAPPRKIVAVIRPASFNSSSPSTNLDQKYIVKNNSEMVMEVKVSATNKLKDARNIYTSRVTPSSCKGFQGLYIFNLGCKFPEFFQTAGAYTFHSILLNQAVRVVREGS
;
A
#
# COMPACT_ATOMS: atom_id res chain seq x y z
N MET A 1 19.52 -1.04 -37.24
CA MET A 1 18.32 -1.03 -36.37
C MET A 1 18.88 -1.20 -34.98
N ASP A 2 19.06 -0.06 -34.31
CA ASP A 2 20.19 0.12 -33.42
C ASP A 2 19.76 -0.17 -31.97
N ASN A 3 20.67 -0.75 -31.19
CA ASN A 3 20.45 -1.22 -29.82
C ASN A 3 19.76 -0.17 -28.91
N ILE A 4 20.05 1.12 -29.15
CA ILE A 4 19.51 2.27 -28.42
C ILE A 4 17.99 2.40 -28.55
N ASP A 5 17.42 2.09 -29.72
CA ASP A 5 15.97 2.18 -29.93
C ASP A 5 15.23 1.03 -29.23
N TRP A 6 15.87 -0.16 -29.18
CA TRP A 6 15.38 -1.31 -28.42
C TRP A 6 15.44 -1.08 -26.92
N ASP A 7 16.55 -0.57 -26.38
CA ASP A 7 16.70 -0.28 -24.94
C ASP A 7 15.63 0.72 -24.48
N ARG A 8 15.41 1.78 -25.25
CA ARG A 8 14.37 2.78 -24.96
C ARG A 8 12.96 2.18 -24.99
N GLN A 9 12.70 1.23 -25.87
CA GLN A 9 11.42 0.52 -25.95
C GLN A 9 11.20 -0.33 -24.69
N VAL A 10 12.24 -1.02 -24.21
CA VAL A 10 12.19 -1.85 -23.00
C VAL A 10 11.94 -0.99 -21.76
N GLU A 11 12.66 0.12 -21.61
CA GLU A 11 12.46 1.04 -20.48
C GLU A 11 11.03 1.55 -20.39
N LYS A 12 10.46 2.00 -21.53
CA LYS A 12 9.06 2.44 -21.61
C LYS A 12 8.05 1.36 -21.20
N GLN A 13 8.37 0.09 -21.45
CA GLN A 13 7.51 -1.02 -21.03
C GLN A 13 7.62 -1.27 -19.52
N LEU A 14 8.83 -1.21 -18.96
CA LEU A 14 9.04 -1.37 -17.52
C LEU A 14 8.35 -0.27 -16.71
N GLU A 15 8.30 0.96 -17.22
CA GLU A 15 7.57 2.09 -16.60
C GLU A 15 6.05 1.89 -16.52
N LYS A 16 5.49 1.02 -17.36
CA LYS A 16 4.05 0.74 -17.40
C LYS A 16 3.69 -0.60 -16.79
N THR A 17 4.66 -1.50 -16.66
CA THR A 17 4.46 -2.87 -16.21
C THR A 17 4.17 -2.88 -14.71
N PRO A 18 2.95 -3.24 -14.27
CA PRO A 18 2.62 -3.41 -12.87
C PRO A 18 3.58 -4.44 -12.24
N SER A 19 4.25 -4.09 -11.14
CA SER A 19 5.26 -4.97 -10.54
C SER A 19 4.97 -5.28 -9.07
N THR A 20 4.84 -4.25 -8.24
CA THR A 20 4.73 -4.43 -6.78
C THR A 20 3.66 -3.53 -6.18
N ILE A 21 3.12 -3.96 -5.04
CA ILE A 21 2.27 -3.12 -4.19
C ILE A 21 3.20 -2.37 -3.22
N ASP A 22 3.00 -1.07 -3.10
CA ASP A 22 3.73 -0.21 -2.16
C ASP A 22 2.74 0.55 -1.28
N LEU A 23 3.09 0.70 0.00
CA LEU A 23 2.30 1.44 0.98
C LEU A 23 2.93 2.80 1.20
N LEU A 24 2.16 3.86 1.00
CA LEU A 24 2.68 5.21 1.16
C LEU A 24 2.98 5.50 2.63
N ASN A 25 4.14 6.11 2.85
CA ASN A 25 4.57 6.56 4.17
C ASN A 25 3.89 7.88 4.57
N THR A 26 4.17 8.34 5.79
CA THR A 26 3.58 9.56 6.34
C THR A 26 3.88 10.79 5.48
N THR A 27 5.12 10.94 5.00
CA THR A 27 5.54 12.07 4.16
C THR A 27 4.77 12.11 2.85
N GLN A 28 4.67 10.96 2.16
CA GLN A 28 3.93 10.84 0.90
C GLN A 28 2.42 11.06 1.10
N CYS A 29 1.85 10.61 2.22
CA CYS A 29 0.45 10.89 2.55
C CYS A 29 0.20 12.37 2.87
N GLN A 30 1.14 13.06 3.54
CA GLN A 30 1.06 14.49 3.81
C GLN A 30 1.06 15.32 2.52
N GLU A 31 1.86 14.95 1.51
CA GLU A 31 1.82 15.58 0.18
C GLU A 31 0.40 15.51 -0.41
N LEU A 32 -0.26 14.36 -0.27
CA LEU A 32 -1.65 14.14 -0.68
C LEU A 32 -2.68 14.85 0.22
N GLY A 33 -2.27 15.43 1.35
CA GLY A 33 -3.18 16.00 2.36
C GLY A 33 -4.02 14.94 3.05
N ILE A 34 -3.51 13.70 3.10
CA ILE A 34 -4.15 12.56 3.72
C ILE A 34 -3.46 12.30 5.06
N ASP A 35 -4.25 12.30 6.13
CA ASP A 35 -3.83 11.77 7.43
C ASP A 35 -3.87 10.23 7.35
N GLY A 36 -2.77 9.66 6.86
CA GLY A 36 -2.62 8.24 6.63
C GLY A 36 -1.17 7.82 6.62
N ALA A 37 -0.97 6.53 6.91
CA ALA A 37 0.27 5.75 6.87
C ALA A 37 0.12 4.67 7.93
N LEU A 38 0.49 3.43 7.64
CA LEU A 38 0.56 2.40 8.68
C LEU A 38 1.88 2.60 9.45
N PRO A 39 1.85 2.91 10.75
CA PRO A 39 3.09 3.05 11.49
C PRO A 39 3.74 1.68 11.68
N VAL A 40 4.86 1.46 10.98
CA VAL A 40 5.61 0.19 10.96
C VAL A 40 6.21 -0.13 12.34
N ASN A 41 6.39 0.89 13.21
CA ASN A 41 6.93 0.75 14.57
C ASN A 41 6.03 1.39 15.64
N ALA A 42 4.70 1.39 15.46
CA ALA A 42 3.83 2.02 16.45
C ALA A 42 3.72 1.20 17.72
N ASN A 43 4.22 1.77 18.83
CA ASN A 43 3.85 1.40 20.18
C ASN A 43 2.31 1.36 20.32
N ALA A 44 1.78 0.54 21.22
CA ALA A 44 0.34 0.37 21.45
C ALA A 44 -0.41 1.68 21.79
N GLU A 45 0.32 2.73 22.17
CA GLU A 45 -0.22 4.06 22.53
C GLU A 45 -0.42 5.01 21.34
N GLN A 46 0.14 4.69 20.16
CA GLN A 46 -0.06 5.54 18.98
C GLN A 46 -1.44 5.29 18.37
N ALA A 47 -2.17 6.39 18.18
CA ALA A 47 -3.50 6.38 17.59
C ALA A 47 -3.49 5.64 16.24
N PRO A 48 -4.51 4.82 15.98
CA PRO A 48 -4.55 4.03 14.77
C PRO A 48 -4.65 4.92 13.53
N PRO A 49 -4.03 4.54 12.41
CA PRO A 49 -4.09 5.33 11.20
C PRO A 49 -5.51 5.42 10.70
N ARG A 50 -5.97 6.63 10.38
CA ARG A 50 -7.33 6.85 9.86
C ARG A 50 -7.49 6.33 8.44
N LYS A 51 -6.41 6.37 7.66
CA LYS A 51 -6.36 5.88 6.28
C LYS A 51 -5.04 5.16 6.02
N ILE A 52 -5.07 4.17 5.14
CA ILE A 52 -3.88 3.61 4.50
C ILE A 52 -4.00 3.87 3.02
N VAL A 53 -2.91 4.34 2.41
CA VAL A 53 -2.84 4.56 0.96
C VAL A 53 -1.85 3.56 0.38
N ALA A 54 -2.32 2.75 -0.55
CA ALA A 54 -1.49 1.84 -1.34
C ALA A 54 -1.42 2.31 -2.79
N VAL A 55 -0.34 1.95 -3.48
CA VAL A 55 -0.14 2.18 -4.91
C VAL A 55 0.45 0.94 -5.55
N ILE A 56 0.31 0.82 -6.86
CA ILE A 56 1.05 -0.18 -7.64
C ILE A 56 2.24 0.51 -8.29
N ARG A 57 3.44 0.00 -8.00
CA ARG A 57 4.69 0.49 -8.57
C ARG A 57 5.01 -0.26 -9.86
N PRO A 58 5.55 0.44 -10.87
CA PRO A 58 6.00 -0.20 -12.08
C PRO A 58 7.31 -0.98 -11.85
N ALA A 59 7.67 -1.88 -12.76
CA ALA A 59 8.92 -2.65 -12.68
C ALA A 59 10.18 -1.76 -12.73
N SER A 60 10.07 -0.55 -13.27
CA SER A 60 11.16 0.44 -13.27
C SER A 60 11.37 1.14 -11.91
N PHE A 61 10.47 0.95 -10.93
CA PHE A 61 10.60 1.60 -9.63
C PHE A 61 11.65 0.90 -8.77
N ASN A 62 12.69 1.64 -8.39
CA ASN A 62 13.72 1.14 -7.50
C ASN A 62 13.37 1.44 -6.03
N SER A 63 12.94 0.42 -5.30
CA SER A 63 12.59 0.52 -3.88
C SER A 63 13.78 0.69 -2.94
N SER A 64 15.03 0.53 -3.41
CA SER A 64 16.25 0.70 -2.59
C SER A 64 16.65 2.17 -2.40
N SER A 65 16.10 3.07 -3.22
CA SER A 65 16.30 4.52 -3.08
C SER A 65 14.97 5.22 -3.32
N PRO A 66 13.97 4.97 -2.45
CA PRO A 66 12.66 5.57 -2.63
C PRO A 66 12.81 7.09 -2.49
N SER A 67 12.34 7.83 -3.49
CA SER A 67 12.24 9.28 -3.36
C SER A 67 11.38 9.61 -2.13
N THR A 68 11.79 10.58 -1.35
CA THR A 68 10.98 11.07 -0.22
C THR A 68 9.60 11.53 -0.69
N ASN A 69 9.54 12.06 -1.92
CA ASN A 69 8.35 12.62 -2.52
C ASN A 69 7.65 11.63 -3.44
N LEU A 70 6.35 11.78 -3.60
CA LEU A 70 5.53 10.98 -4.49
C LEU A 70 5.69 11.47 -5.94
N ASP A 71 6.03 10.56 -6.86
CA ASP A 71 6.10 10.85 -8.30
C ASP A 71 5.08 10.00 -9.07
N GLN A 72 4.22 10.65 -9.84
CA GLN A 72 3.17 10.01 -10.63
C GLN A 72 3.72 9.02 -11.66
N LYS A 73 4.93 9.23 -12.18
CA LYS A 73 5.53 8.32 -13.17
C LYS A 73 5.80 6.93 -12.60
N TYR A 74 5.92 6.82 -11.28
CA TYR A 74 6.09 5.56 -10.56
C TYR A 74 4.79 5.07 -9.90
N ILE A 75 3.64 5.50 -10.42
CA ILE A 75 2.33 4.99 -10.00
C ILE A 75 1.61 4.46 -11.23
N VAL A 76 1.40 3.15 -11.25
CA VAL A 76 0.69 2.49 -12.34
C VAL A 76 -0.79 2.84 -12.27
N LYS A 77 -1.26 3.46 -13.35
CA LYS A 77 -2.69 3.72 -13.54
C LYS A 77 -3.36 2.44 -14.04
N ASN A 78 -4.29 1.93 -13.28
CA ASN A 78 -5.15 0.84 -13.70
C ASN A 78 -6.56 1.05 -13.11
N ASN A 79 -7.49 0.17 -13.46
CA ASN A 79 -8.87 0.20 -12.97
C ASN A 79 -9.23 -1.02 -12.11
N SER A 80 -8.24 -1.86 -11.80
CA SER A 80 -8.42 -3.09 -11.02
C SER A 80 -8.52 -2.77 -9.55
N GLU A 81 -9.44 -3.42 -8.87
CA GLU A 81 -9.64 -3.29 -7.43
C GLU A 81 -8.46 -3.84 -6.64
N MET A 82 -8.26 -3.29 -5.43
CA MET A 82 -7.36 -3.83 -4.42
C MET A 82 -8.17 -4.18 -3.16
N VAL A 83 -7.83 -5.31 -2.54
CA VAL A 83 -8.49 -5.82 -1.35
C VAL A 83 -7.52 -5.76 -0.18
N MET A 84 -7.92 -5.13 0.91
CA MET A 84 -7.20 -5.17 2.18
C MET A 84 -7.94 -6.09 3.15
N GLU A 85 -7.23 -7.04 3.72
CA GLU A 85 -7.66 -7.90 4.81
C GLU A 85 -6.88 -7.58 6.08
N VAL A 86 -7.56 -7.58 7.23
CA VAL A 86 -6.91 -7.43 8.53
C VAL A 86 -7.21 -8.67 9.35
N LYS A 87 -6.15 -9.32 9.82
CA LYS A 87 -6.21 -10.51 10.67
C LYS A 87 -5.51 -10.20 11.97
N VAL A 88 -6.22 -10.34 13.09
CA VAL A 88 -5.67 -10.12 14.43
C VAL A 88 -5.54 -11.46 15.13
N SER A 89 -4.41 -11.66 15.81
CA SER A 89 -4.12 -12.85 16.61
C SER A 89 -4.03 -12.48 18.08
N ALA A 90 -4.90 -13.04 18.93
CA ALA A 90 -4.94 -12.76 20.37
C ALA A 90 -3.74 -13.36 21.14
N THR A 91 -3.11 -14.38 20.57
CA THR A 91 -1.82 -14.93 20.97
C THR A 91 -0.96 -14.88 19.71
N ASN A 92 0.34 -14.61 19.80
CA ASN A 92 1.25 -14.47 18.64
C ASN A 92 1.36 -15.71 17.71
N LYS A 93 0.41 -16.67 17.79
CA LYS A 93 0.26 -17.83 16.93
C LYS A 93 -0.69 -17.50 15.77
N LEU A 94 -0.15 -17.54 14.55
CA LEU A 94 -0.88 -17.25 13.31
C LEU A 94 -2.10 -18.15 13.06
N LYS A 95 -2.15 -19.34 13.68
CA LYS A 95 -3.21 -20.34 13.47
C LYS A 95 -4.57 -19.90 14.03
N ASP A 96 -4.59 -18.98 15.00
CA ASP A 96 -5.83 -18.49 15.63
C ASP A 96 -6.21 -17.08 15.14
N ALA A 97 -5.57 -16.60 14.07
CA ALA A 97 -5.81 -15.26 13.54
C ALA A 97 -7.21 -15.18 12.89
N ARG A 98 -8.10 -14.38 13.48
CA ARG A 98 -9.45 -14.15 12.93
C ARG A 98 -9.40 -13.02 11.91
N ASN A 99 -10.05 -13.20 10.76
CA ASN A 99 -10.31 -12.10 9.84
C ASN A 99 -11.36 -11.18 10.47
N ILE A 100 -10.97 -9.96 10.76
CA ILE A 100 -11.82 -8.98 11.44
C ILE A 100 -12.29 -7.86 10.50
N TYR A 101 -11.61 -7.68 9.37
CA TYR A 101 -11.94 -6.63 8.42
C TYR A 101 -11.47 -7.00 7.02
N THR A 102 -12.36 -6.80 6.05
CA THR A 102 -12.02 -6.88 4.64
C THR A 102 -12.62 -5.67 3.93
N SER A 103 -11.81 -4.96 3.17
CA SER A 103 -12.21 -3.79 2.39
C SER A 103 -11.69 -3.92 0.98
N ARG A 104 -12.51 -3.47 0.03
CA ARG A 104 -12.20 -3.49 -1.38
C ARG A 104 -12.37 -2.07 -1.89
N VAL A 105 -11.36 -1.57 -2.58
CA VAL A 105 -11.35 -0.21 -3.10
C VAL A 105 -10.89 -0.21 -4.55
N THR A 106 -11.52 0.63 -5.35
CA THR A 106 -11.07 0.97 -6.70
C THR A 106 -9.98 2.05 -6.61
N PRO A 107 -9.06 2.10 -7.59
CA PRO A 107 -8.07 3.16 -7.64
C PRO A 107 -8.75 4.51 -7.83
N SER A 108 -8.20 5.53 -7.19
CA SER A 108 -8.75 6.89 -7.14
C SER A 108 -7.67 7.92 -7.47
N SER A 109 -8.09 9.19 -7.57
CA SER A 109 -7.20 10.32 -7.75
C SER A 109 -7.25 11.28 -6.57
N CYS A 110 -6.11 11.81 -6.16
CA CYS A 110 -6.00 12.82 -5.10
C CYS A 110 -4.87 13.80 -5.42
N LYS A 111 -5.14 15.11 -5.32
CA LYS A 111 -4.18 16.20 -5.58
C LYS A 111 -3.31 16.02 -6.84
N GLY A 112 -3.94 15.60 -7.94
CA GLY A 112 -3.25 15.40 -9.23
C GLY A 112 -2.58 14.03 -9.40
N PHE A 113 -2.48 13.23 -8.34
CA PHE A 113 -2.03 11.84 -8.43
C PHE A 113 -3.20 10.91 -8.75
N GLN A 114 -2.95 9.86 -9.53
CA GLN A 114 -3.91 8.86 -10.01
C GLN A 114 -3.36 7.46 -9.75
N GLY A 115 -4.25 6.50 -9.49
CA GLY A 115 -3.88 5.12 -9.18
C GLY A 115 -3.70 4.87 -7.68
N LEU A 116 -4.32 5.70 -6.84
CA LEU A 116 -4.23 5.61 -5.38
C LEU A 116 -5.34 4.73 -4.81
N TYR A 117 -4.98 3.73 -4.02
CA TYR A 117 -5.91 2.87 -3.28
C TYR A 117 -6.02 3.36 -1.84
N ILE A 118 -7.08 4.10 -1.53
CA ILE A 118 -7.26 4.74 -0.23
C ILE A 118 -8.23 3.90 0.62
N PHE A 119 -7.70 3.19 1.62
CA PHE A 119 -8.47 2.43 2.58
C PHE A 119 -8.81 3.28 3.80
N ASN A 120 -10.09 3.50 4.08
CA ASN A 120 -10.56 4.22 5.27
C ASN A 120 -10.71 3.25 6.45
N LEU A 121 -9.92 3.48 7.51
CA LEU A 121 -9.86 2.63 8.71
C LEU A 121 -10.53 3.29 9.91
N GLY A 122 -10.36 4.61 10.05
CA GLY A 122 -10.58 5.38 11.28
C GLY A 122 -12.03 5.57 11.72
N CYS A 123 -13.02 4.99 11.06
CA CYS A 123 -14.43 5.23 11.38
C CYS A 123 -15.16 4.02 11.94
N LYS A 124 -14.66 2.80 11.75
CA LYS A 124 -15.44 1.59 12.03
C LYS A 124 -14.92 0.78 13.21
N PHE A 125 -13.61 0.83 13.51
CA PHE A 125 -12.97 -0.19 14.36
C PHE A 125 -11.75 0.34 15.15
N PRO A 126 -11.88 1.40 15.98
CA PRO A 126 -10.76 2.05 16.66
C PRO A 126 -9.94 1.13 17.59
N GLU A 127 -10.56 0.12 18.20
CA GLU A 127 -9.89 -0.82 19.12
C GLU A 127 -8.99 -1.84 18.39
N PHE A 128 -9.36 -2.23 17.16
CA PHE A 128 -8.68 -3.28 16.41
C PHE A 128 -7.31 -2.86 15.89
N PHE A 129 -7.16 -1.57 15.63
CA PHE A 129 -5.91 -0.96 15.22
C PHE A 129 -5.06 -0.53 16.43
N GLN A 130 -5.46 -0.83 17.67
CA GLN A 130 -4.64 -0.63 18.88
C GLN A 130 -3.87 -1.91 19.27
N THR A 131 -4.32 -3.09 18.82
CA THR A 131 -3.72 -4.39 19.11
C THR A 131 -2.74 -4.87 18.02
N ALA A 132 -1.83 -5.77 18.40
CA ALA A 132 -0.97 -6.51 17.47
C ALA A 132 -1.80 -7.19 16.36
N GLY A 133 -1.34 -7.14 15.11
CA GLY A 133 -2.12 -7.66 14.00
C GLY A 133 -1.37 -7.69 12.67
N ALA A 134 -1.88 -8.51 11.74
CA ALA A 134 -1.39 -8.62 10.38
C ALA A 134 -2.36 -7.94 9.40
N TYR A 135 -1.86 -6.99 8.64
CA TYR A 135 -2.55 -6.28 7.58
C TYR A 135 -2.06 -6.83 6.24
N THR A 136 -2.95 -7.42 5.45
CA THR A 136 -2.59 -8.01 4.15
C THR A 136 -3.33 -7.29 3.03
N PHE A 137 -2.58 -6.78 2.06
CA PHE A 137 -3.07 -6.07 0.89
C PHE A 137 -2.91 -6.96 -0.33
N HIS A 138 -4.03 -7.36 -0.92
CA HIS A 138 -4.09 -8.22 -2.08
C HIS A 138 -4.41 -7.41 -3.33
N SER A 139 -3.56 -7.51 -4.34
CA SER A 139 -3.82 -6.98 -5.67
C SER A 139 -4.27 -8.11 -6.59
N ILE A 140 -5.51 -8.03 -7.07
CA ILE A 140 -6.04 -8.96 -8.07
C ILE A 140 -5.22 -8.84 -9.36
N LEU A 141 -4.78 -7.63 -9.71
CA LEU A 141 -4.00 -7.36 -10.91
C LEU A 141 -2.65 -8.08 -10.91
N LEU A 142 -1.95 -8.08 -9.77
CA LEU A 142 -0.60 -8.64 -9.66
C LEU A 142 -0.60 -10.12 -9.24
N ASN A 143 -1.75 -10.64 -8.78
CA ASN A 143 -1.82 -11.88 -8.01
C ASN A 143 -0.77 -11.92 -6.87
N GLN A 144 -0.57 -10.76 -6.23
CA GLN A 144 0.40 -10.55 -5.16
C GLN A 144 -0.29 -10.05 -3.90
N ALA A 145 0.35 -10.32 -2.77
CA ALA A 145 -0.05 -9.81 -1.47
C ALA A 145 1.14 -9.17 -0.74
N VAL A 146 0.92 -8.00 -0.16
CA VAL A 146 1.87 -7.39 0.78
C VAL A 146 1.30 -7.52 2.17
N ARG A 147 2.10 -8.05 3.09
CA ARG A 147 1.73 -8.23 4.48
C ARG A 147 2.57 -7.33 5.35
N VAL A 148 1.91 -6.54 6.19
CA VAL A 148 2.54 -5.76 7.25
C VAL A 148 2.08 -6.32 8.59
N VAL A 149 3.03 -6.62 9.46
CA VAL A 149 2.75 -7.09 10.81
C VAL A 149 3.07 -5.96 11.77
N ARG A 150 2.13 -5.65 12.66
CA ARG A 150 2.37 -4.80 13.83
C ARG A 150 2.50 -5.72 15.03
N GLU A 151 3.68 -5.74 15.63
CA GLU A 151 3.92 -6.46 16.88
C GLU A 151 3.37 -5.64 18.04
N GLY A 152 2.65 -6.28 18.95
CA GLY A 152 2.29 -5.68 20.23
C GLY A 152 3.41 -5.96 21.21
N SER A 153 3.84 -4.93 21.95
CA SER A 153 4.76 -5.08 23.09
C SER A 153 4.15 -5.94 24.20
#